data_AF-A0A2U1KE62-F1
#
_entry.id   AF-A0A2U1KE62-F1
#
_cell.length_a   1.000
_cell.length_b   1.000
_cell.length_c   1.000
_cell.angle_alpha   90.00
_cell.angle_beta   90.00
_cell.angle_gamma   90.00
#
_symmetry.space_group_name_H-M   'P 1'
#
loop_
_entity.id
_entity.type
_entity.pdbx_description
1 polymer ?
#
loop_
_entity_poly.entity_id
_entity_poly.type
_entity_poly.pdbx_seq_one_letter_code
_entity_poly.pdbx_strand_id
1 'polypeptide(L)'
;MAIYIGTEKEEWEKVLDTPYCMDLVLEGFGSEPIAEYGAYSKIPKDLRKQILTWLRKQPGYYEMLMDVLKHLKNNKEKKEKERKEKEMKEKEMKKRKKKDDAEGSGSNF
;
A
#
# COMPACT_ATOMS: atom_id res chain seq x y z
N MET A 1 -9.13 -4.32 -23.51
CA MET A 1 -7.97 -4.38 -22.59
C MET A 1 -8.52 -4.68 -21.20
N ALA A 2 -8.29 -5.88 -20.67
CA ALA A 2 -8.75 -6.25 -19.33
C ALA A 2 -7.65 -5.85 -18.34
N ILE A 3 -7.89 -4.79 -17.56
CA ILE A 3 -6.94 -4.34 -16.54
C ILE A 3 -7.15 -5.23 -15.32
N TYR A 4 -6.21 -6.13 -15.07
CA TYR A 4 -6.28 -7.03 -13.93
C TYR A 4 -5.89 -6.27 -12.65
N ILE A 5 -6.90 -5.83 -11.89
CA ILE A 5 -6.72 -5.14 -10.60
C ILE A 5 -6.58 -6.14 -9.42
N GLY A 6 -6.75 -7.44 -9.67
CA GLY A 6 -6.78 -8.49 -8.66
C GLY A 6 -8.20 -8.98 -8.40
N THR A 7 -8.49 -9.34 -7.15
CA THR A 7 -9.83 -9.71 -6.69
C THR A 7 -10.71 -8.48 -6.49
N GLU A 8 -12.04 -8.69 -6.49
CA GLU A 8 -13.03 -7.63 -6.20
C GLU A 8 -12.76 -6.93 -4.84
N LYS A 9 -12.15 -7.66 -3.89
CA LYS A 9 -11.73 -7.14 -2.57
C LYS A 9 -10.56 -6.20 -2.64
N GLU A 10 -9.59 -6.51 -3.49
CA GLU A 10 -8.43 -5.67 -3.67
C GLU A 10 -8.77 -4.42 -4.48
N GLU A 11 -9.73 -4.50 -5.41
CA GLU A 11 -10.22 -3.34 -6.18
C GLU A 11 -10.92 -2.32 -5.27
N TRP A 12 -12.05 -2.70 -4.70
CA TRP A 12 -12.20 -2.69 -3.25
C TRP A 12 -11.44 -1.67 -2.39
N GLU A 13 -10.48 -2.23 -1.68
CA GLU A 13 -9.55 -1.52 -0.81
C GLU A 13 -8.83 -0.37 -1.54
N LYS A 14 -8.47 -0.55 -2.82
CA LYS A 14 -7.82 0.52 -3.59
C LYS A 14 -8.75 1.69 -3.92
N VAL A 15 -10.06 1.44 -4.11
CA VAL A 15 -11.06 2.50 -4.28
C VAL A 15 -11.09 3.40 -3.04
N LEU A 16 -11.04 2.81 -1.85
CA LEU A 16 -10.98 3.55 -0.60
C LEU A 16 -9.64 4.28 -0.39
N ASP A 17 -8.53 3.67 -0.82
CA ASP A 17 -7.20 4.28 -0.74
C ASP A 17 -6.94 5.37 -1.80
N THR A 18 -7.84 5.53 -2.78
CA THR A 18 -7.72 6.50 -3.87
C THR A 18 -8.73 7.62 -3.69
N PRO A 19 -8.31 8.85 -3.31
CA PRO A 19 -9.24 9.96 -3.03
C PRO A 19 -10.24 10.22 -4.17
N TYR A 20 -9.77 10.24 -5.42
CA TYR A 20 -10.62 10.41 -6.60
C TYR A 20 -11.70 9.31 -6.72
N CYS A 21 -11.36 8.05 -6.48
CA CYS A 21 -12.33 6.95 -6.54
C CYS A 21 -13.30 7.00 -5.37
N MET A 22 -12.85 7.44 -4.19
CA MET A 22 -13.71 7.67 -3.04
C MET A 22 -14.71 8.80 -3.32
N ASP A 23 -14.28 9.90 -3.91
CA ASP A 23 -15.15 11.02 -4.29
C ASP A 23 -16.24 10.56 -5.28
N LEU A 24 -15.88 9.71 -6.26
CA LEU A 24 -16.85 9.11 -7.18
C LEU A 24 -17.90 8.24 -6.45
N VAL A 25 -17.49 7.47 -5.44
CA VAL A 25 -18.44 6.68 -4.63
C VAL A 25 -19.38 7.61 -3.87
N LEU A 26 -18.85 8.69 -3.27
CA LEU A 26 -19.65 9.67 -2.56
C LEU A 26 -20.64 10.39 -3.48
N GLU A 27 -20.23 10.72 -4.70
CA GLU A 27 -21.10 11.37 -5.69
C GLU A 27 -22.23 10.44 -6.18
N GLY A 28 -21.91 9.17 -6.46
CA GLY A 28 -22.89 8.22 -7.01
C GLY A 28 -23.79 7.53 -5.97
N PHE A 29 -23.27 7.29 -4.77
CA PHE A 29 -23.91 6.44 -3.76
C PHE A 29 -23.92 7.06 -2.34
N GLY A 30 -23.39 8.28 -2.18
CA GLY A 30 -23.30 8.94 -0.88
C GLY A 30 -22.28 8.30 0.05
N SER A 31 -22.29 8.73 1.32
CA SER A 31 -21.41 8.18 2.35
C SER A 31 -21.90 6.86 2.95
N GLU A 32 -23.16 6.46 2.75
CA GLU A 32 -23.76 5.28 3.37
C GLU A 32 -22.96 3.98 3.14
N PRO A 33 -22.51 3.64 1.91
CA PRO A 33 -21.76 2.40 1.68
C PRO A 33 -20.46 2.32 2.49
N ILE A 34 -19.86 3.48 2.80
CA ILE A 34 -18.58 3.58 3.51
C ILE A 34 -18.83 3.76 5.02
N ALA A 35 -19.77 4.60 5.41
CA ALA A 35 -20.03 4.96 6.80
C ALA A 35 -20.79 3.87 7.57
N GLU A 36 -21.78 3.23 6.93
CA GLU A 36 -22.64 2.24 7.57
C GLU A 36 -21.95 0.86 7.64
N TYR A 37 -21.28 0.48 6.56
CA TYR A 37 -20.69 -0.84 6.44
C TYR A 37 -19.20 -0.84 6.78
N GLY A 38 -18.47 0.25 6.54
CA GLY A 38 -17.06 0.44 6.90
C GLY A 38 -16.07 -0.43 6.10
N ALA A 39 -16.27 -1.74 6.14
CA ALA A 39 -15.41 -2.74 5.54
C ALA A 39 -16.08 -3.42 4.35
N TYR A 40 -15.26 -3.80 3.36
CA TYR A 40 -15.65 -4.58 2.19
C TYR A 40 -16.61 -5.73 2.51
N SER A 41 -16.29 -6.54 3.53
CA SER A 41 -17.05 -7.74 3.90
C SER A 41 -18.43 -7.46 4.50
N LYS A 42 -18.68 -6.24 4.94
CA LYS A 42 -19.95 -5.84 5.57
C LYS A 42 -20.93 -5.26 4.56
N ILE A 43 -20.44 -4.75 3.42
CA ILE A 43 -21.29 -4.21 2.36
C ILE A 43 -22.06 -5.36 1.70
N PRO A 44 -23.40 -5.24 1.56
CA PRO A 44 -24.20 -6.21 0.82
C PRO A 44 -23.61 -6.49 -0.56
N LYS A 45 -23.52 -7.77 -0.94
CA LYS A 45 -22.86 -8.20 -2.18
C LYS A 45 -23.42 -7.50 -3.42
N ASP A 46 -24.73 -7.32 -3.46
CA ASP A 46 -25.40 -6.68 -4.60
C ASP A 46 -25.12 -5.18 -4.66
N LEU A 47 -25.14 -4.49 -3.51
CA LEU A 47 -24.75 -3.09 -3.42
C LEU A 47 -23.31 -2.89 -3.89
N ARG A 48 -22.37 -3.70 -3.41
CA ARG A 48 -20.98 -3.59 -3.87
C ARG A 48 -20.85 -3.79 -5.38
N LYS A 49 -21.49 -4.82 -5.92
CA LYS A 49 -21.46 -5.05 -7.37
C LYS A 49 -21.99 -3.84 -8.13
N GLN A 50 -23.07 -3.21 -7.66
CA GLN A 50 -23.61 -2.02 -8.29
C GLN A 50 -22.60 -0.87 -8.32
N ILE A 51 -21.97 -0.55 -7.18
CA ILE A 51 -21.00 0.57 -7.15
C ILE A 51 -19.74 0.25 -7.96
N LEU A 52 -19.18 -0.97 -7.87
CA LEU A 52 -18.03 -1.34 -8.70
C LEU A 52 -18.37 -1.34 -10.19
N THR A 53 -19.54 -1.85 -10.59
CA THR A 53 -19.99 -1.78 -11.98
C THR A 53 -20.15 -0.34 -12.46
N TRP A 54 -20.64 0.56 -11.59
CA TRP A 54 -20.78 1.98 -11.92
C TRP A 54 -19.43 2.68 -12.03
N LEU A 55 -18.53 2.48 -11.06
CA LEU A 55 -17.17 3.03 -11.05
C LEU A 55 -16.37 2.63 -12.29
N ARG A 56 -16.46 1.36 -12.71
CA ARG A 56 -15.78 0.86 -13.91
C ARG A 56 -16.25 1.50 -15.21
N LYS A 57 -17.40 2.19 -15.21
CA LYS A 57 -17.90 2.97 -16.35
C LYS A 57 -17.44 4.44 -16.31
N GLN A 58 -16.89 4.90 -15.18
CA GLN A 58 -16.44 6.28 -15.04
C GLN A 58 -15.15 6.52 -15.83
N PRO A 59 -15.02 7.70 -16.47
CA PRO A 59 -13.80 8.07 -17.16
C PRO A 59 -12.64 8.19 -16.16
N GLY A 60 -11.46 7.72 -16.58
CA GLY A 60 -10.25 7.80 -15.76
C GLY A 60 -10.20 6.86 -14.55
N TYR A 61 -11.25 6.08 -14.26
CA TYR A 61 -11.29 5.17 -13.10
C TYR A 61 -10.09 4.21 -13.06
N TYR A 62 -9.85 3.51 -14.17
CA TYR A 62 -8.74 2.57 -14.27
C TYR A 62 -7.37 3.25 -14.31
N GLU A 63 -7.28 4.43 -14.91
CA GLU A 63 -6.03 5.20 -14.99
C GLU A 63 -5.59 5.62 -13.58
N MET A 64 -6.52 6.20 -12.80
CA MET A 64 -6.26 6.60 -11.42
C MET A 64 -5.92 5.40 -10.53
N LEU A 65 -6.63 4.29 -10.68
CA LEU A 65 -6.31 3.04 -9.97
C LEU A 65 -4.90 2.52 -10.30
N MET A 66 -4.49 2.57 -11.57
CA MET A 66 -3.17 2.11 -12.01
C MET A 66 -2.04 3.04 -11.53
N ASP A 67 -2.27 4.35 -11.51
CA ASP A 67 -1.29 5.31 -11.00
C ASP A 67 -1.05 5.16 -9.50
N VAL A 68 -2.12 4.96 -8.72
CA VAL A 68 -2.00 4.64 -7.29
C VAL A 68 -1.25 3.32 -7.10
N LEU A 69 -1.57 2.29 -7.89
CA LEU A 69 -0.86 1.01 -7.82
C LEU A 69 0.65 1.15 -8.08
N LYS A 70 1.02 1.96 -9.07
CA LYS A 70 2.43 2.25 -9.38
C LYS A 70 3.11 2.98 -8.23
N HIS A 71 2.46 3.99 -7.66
CA HIS A 71 3.01 4.75 -6.54
C HIS A 71 3.19 3.89 -5.28
N LEU A 72 2.19 3.08 -4.94
CA LEU A 72 2.25 2.15 -3.80
C LEU A 72 3.37 1.11 -3.95
N LYS A 73 3.56 0.57 -5.16
CA LYS A 73 4.66 -0.36 -5.44
C LYS A 73 6.02 0.30 -5.23
N ASN A 74 6.21 1.49 -5.78
CA ASN A 74 7.46 2.24 -5.64
C ASN A 74 7.78 2.56 -4.17
N ASN A 75 6.75 2.93 -3.39
CA ASN A 75 6.92 3.23 -1.97
C ASN A 75 7.29 1.98 -1.14
N LYS A 76 6.67 0.82 -1.43
CA LYS A 76 7.04 -0.46 -0.80
C LYS A 76 8.50 -0.84 -1.10
N GLU A 77 8.91 -0.76 -2.36
CA GLU A 77 10.29 -1.07 -2.76
C GLU A 77 11.31 -0.13 -2.11
N LYS A 78 10.98 1.17 -2.00
CA LYS A 78 11.84 2.15 -1.32
C LYS A 78 12.00 1.81 0.17
N LYS A 79 10.90 1.53 0.88
CA LYS A 79 10.93 1.15 2.30
C LYS A 79 11.73 -0.13 2.55
N GLU A 80 11.63 -1.11 1.65
CA GLU A 80 12.40 -2.36 1.78
C GLU A 80 13.90 -2.12 1.58
N LYS A 81 14.28 -1.31 0.59
CA LYS A 81 15.69 -0.91 0.37
C LYS A 81 16.26 -0.18 1.60
N GLU A 82 15.53 0.78 2.15
CA GLU A 82 15.95 1.51 3.36
C GLU A 82 16.14 0.57 4.58
N ARG A 83 15.27 -0.43 4.74
CA ARG A 83 15.43 -1.45 5.80
C ARG A 83 16.71 -2.28 5.61
N LYS A 84 16.97 -2.75 4.40
CA LYS A 84 18.19 -3.54 4.09
C LYS A 84 19.46 -2.71 4.28
N GLU A 85 19.44 -1.44 3.90
CA GLU A 85 20.60 -0.55 4.09
C GLU A 85 20.89 -0.28 5.57
N LYS A 86 19.85 -0.02 6.38
CA LYS A 86 19.99 0.13 7.84
C LYS A 86 20.55 -1.14 8.48
N GLU A 87 20.05 -2.31 8.08
CA GLU A 87 20.53 -3.59 8.60
C GLU A 87 22.01 -3.85 8.22
N MET A 88 22.43 -3.51 7.00
CA MET A 88 23.83 -3.62 6.60
C MET A 88 24.73 -2.67 7.39
N LYS A 89 24.33 -1.41 7.57
CA LYS A 89 25.06 -0.41 8.36
C LYS A 89 25.20 -0.85 9.82
N GLU A 90 24.15 -1.40 10.42
CA GLU A 90 24.20 -1.92 11.79
C GLU A 90 25.14 -3.13 11.93
N LYS A 91 25.09 -4.08 10.98
CA LYS A 91 26.00 -5.24 10.94
C LYS A 91 27.46 -4.79 10.78
N GLU A 92 27.72 -3.78 9.98
CA GLU A 92 29.06 -3.22 9.78
C GLU A 92 29.59 -2.53 11.05
N MET A 93 28.78 -1.70 11.71
CA MET A 93 29.15 -1.06 12.98
C MET A 93 29.44 -2.10 14.08
N LYS A 94 28.61 -3.15 14.19
CA LYS A 94 28.83 -4.26 15.14
C LYS A 94 30.13 -5.01 14.85
N LYS A 95 30.49 -5.22 13.57
CA LYS A 95 31.78 -5.83 13.20
C LYS A 95 32.98 -4.97 13.58
N ARG A 96 32.91 -3.64 13.34
CA ARG A 96 33.99 -2.71 13.70
C ARG A 96 34.22 -2.68 15.21
N LYS A 97 33.17 -2.50 15.99
CA LYS A 97 33.25 -2.47 17.47
C LYS A 97 33.88 -3.75 18.05
N LYS A 98 33.50 -4.92 17.53
CA LYS A 98 34.09 -6.21 17.97
C LYS A 98 35.56 -6.36 17.60
N LYS A 99 36.03 -5.66 16.55
CA LYS A 99 37.43 -5.66 16.14
C LYS A 99 38.27 -4.70 17.00
N ASP A 100 37.71 -3.52 17.30
CA ASP A 100 38.32 -2.55 18.21
C ASP A 100 38.47 -3.12 19.64
N ASP A 101 37.49 -3.88 20.13
CA ASP A 101 37.55 -4.57 21.43
C ASP A 101 38.61 -5.69 21.47
N ALA A 102 38.93 -6.30 20.33
CA ALA A 102 39.93 -7.38 20.23
C ALA A 102 41.37 -6.84 20.09
N GLU A 103 41.54 -5.67 19.47
CA GLU A 103 42.85 -5.01 19.30
C GLU A 103 43.22 -4.13 20.52
N GLY A 104 42.25 -3.73 21.34
CA GLY A 104 42.47 -2.99 22.59
C GLY A 104 42.98 -3.80 23.79
N SER A 105 43.03 -5.13 23.71
CA SER A 105 43.54 -6.00 24.78
C SER A 105 45.06 -6.28 24.68
N GLY A 106 45.78 -5.42 23.96
CA GLY A 106 47.22 -5.53 23.69
C GLY A 106 48.04 -4.35 24.22
N SER A 107 47.72 -3.79 25.39
CA SER A 107 48.69 -2.94 26.11
C SER A 107 48.29 -2.76 27.56
N ASN A 108 48.96 -3.49 28.46
CA ASN A 108 49.85 -2.83 29.40
C ASN A 108 50.90 -3.81 29.92
N PHE A 109 52.09 -3.24 30.00
CA PHE A 109 53.35 -3.69 30.57
C PHE A 109 53.22 -4.16 32.02
#